data_AF-A0A914SUJ1-F1
#
_entry.id   AF-A0A914SUJ1-F1
#
_cell.length_a   1.000
_cell.length_b   1.000
_cell.length_c   1.000
_cell.angle_alpha   90.00
_cell.angle_beta   90.00
_cell.angle_gamma   90.00
#
_symmetry.space_group_name_H-M   'P 1'
#
loop_
_entity.id
_entity.type
_entity.pdbx_description
1 polymer ?
#
loop_
_entity_poly.entity_id
_entity_poly.type
_entity_poly.pdbx_seq_one_letter_code
_entity_poly.pdbx_strand_id
1 'polypeptide(L)'
;MTWPTIRRFLTKFFSTKYELPLELCYRAILVTITMIIAIGIPNLEEIIPLVGVTAGMSMAFFYPPVIDTMTFLPGLIQKYKRAAENQKLKVKISIIFRLIRNGCLIFVACFGCIAGLNSAIRDLINNNSS
;
A
#
# COMPACT_ATOMS: atom_id res chain seq x y z
N MET A 1 -3.04 9.32 -18.17
CA MET A 1 -2.69 10.49 -17.33
C MET A 1 -1.60 10.20 -16.27
N THR A 2 -0.99 9.01 -16.22
CA THR A 2 0.05 8.64 -15.23
C THR A 2 1.49 9.00 -15.64
N TRP A 3 1.73 9.19 -16.94
CA TRP A 3 3.05 9.44 -17.53
C TRP A 3 3.84 10.63 -16.93
N PRO A 4 3.27 11.83 -16.69
CA PRO A 4 4.06 12.95 -16.18
C PRO A 4 4.55 12.74 -14.74
N THR A 5 3.80 12.00 -13.91
CA THR A 5 4.17 11.70 -12.52
C THR A 5 5.25 10.62 -12.45
N ILE A 6 5.11 9.55 -13.25
CA ILE A 6 6.15 8.52 -13.40
C ILE A 6 7.43 9.11 -13.99
N ARG A 7 7.32 9.99 -14.99
CA ARG A 7 8.47 10.69 -15.58
C ARG A 7 9.25 11.42 -14.50
N ARG A 8 8.60 12.28 -13.70
CA ARG A 8 9.26 13.03 -12.61
C ARG A 8 9.94 12.15 -11.56
N PHE A 9 9.35 11.00 -11.22
CA PHE A 9 9.98 10.06 -10.28
C PHE A 9 11.22 9.39 -10.91
N LEU A 10 11.15 9.01 -12.19
CA LEU A 10 12.24 8.31 -12.87
C LEU A 10 13.35 9.23 -13.36
N THR A 11 13.09 10.48 -13.75
CA THR A 11 14.17 11.44 -14.07
C THR A 11 15.01 11.79 -12.85
N LYS A 12 14.49 11.58 -11.63
CA LYS A 12 15.26 11.74 -10.38
C LYS A 12 16.26 10.61 -10.15
N PHE A 13 16.04 9.44 -10.76
CA PHE A 13 16.87 8.24 -10.64
C PHE A 13 17.70 7.93 -11.91
N PHE A 14 17.22 8.33 -13.09
CA PHE A 14 17.82 8.02 -14.39
C PHE A 14 18.00 9.27 -15.26
N SER A 15 19.13 9.31 -15.97
CA SER A 15 19.55 10.40 -16.85
C SER A 15 18.67 10.51 -18.11
N THR A 16 18.57 11.74 -18.66
CA THR A 16 17.67 12.16 -19.77
C THR A 16 17.79 11.32 -21.05
N LYS A 17 18.89 10.58 -21.24
CA LYS A 17 19.08 9.71 -22.41
C LYS A 17 18.18 8.47 -22.43
N TYR A 18 17.57 8.11 -21.29
CA TYR A 18 16.75 6.90 -21.18
C TYR A 18 15.24 7.15 -21.20
N GLU A 19 14.76 8.37 -21.45
CA GLU A 19 13.31 8.67 -21.37
C GLU A 19 12.46 7.84 -22.34
N LEU A 20 12.92 7.68 -23.60
CA LEU A 20 12.24 6.90 -24.64
C LEU A 20 12.18 5.39 -24.36
N PRO A 21 13.30 4.68 -24.13
CA PRO A 21 13.26 3.23 -23.87
C PRO A 21 12.50 2.91 -22.57
N LEU A 22 12.53 3.83 -21.61
CA LEU A 22 11.87 3.66 -20.33
C LEU A 22 10.36 3.87 -20.42
N GLU A 23 9.89 4.77 -21.30
CA GLU A 23 8.48 4.87 -21.67
C GLU A 23 7.97 3.59 -22.30
N LEU A 24 8.72 3.08 -23.26
CA LEU A 24 8.35 1.86 -23.97
C LEU A 24 8.33 0.67 -23.02
N CYS A 25 9.31 0.58 -22.13
CA CYS A 25 9.39 -0.47 -21.11
C CYS A 25 8.18 -0.41 -20.16
N TYR A 26 7.83 0.77 -19.64
CA TYR A 26 6.66 0.93 -18.76
C TYR A 26 5.35 0.52 -19.46
N ARG A 27 5.15 0.96 -20.71
CA ARG A 27 3.97 0.56 -21.48
C ARG A 27 3.95 -0.94 -21.77
N ALA A 28 5.08 -1.50 -22.17
CA ALA A 28 5.22 -2.93 -22.43
C ALA A 28 4.87 -3.75 -21.18
N ILE A 29 5.43 -3.38 -20.02
CA ILE A 29 5.15 -4.06 -18.74
C ILE A 29 3.65 -4.00 -18.41
N LEU A 30 3.03 -2.82 -18.50
CA LEU A 30 1.60 -2.68 -18.23
C LEU A 30 0.76 -3.58 -19.14
N VAL A 31 1.02 -3.54 -20.45
CA VAL A 31 0.29 -4.34 -21.44
C VAL A 31 0.51 -5.84 -21.18
N THR A 32 1.75 -6.26 -20.91
CA THR A 32 2.07 -7.65 -20.59
C THR A 32 1.36 -8.13 -19.34
N ILE A 33 1.34 -7.32 -18.26
CA ILE A 33 0.62 -7.66 -17.02
C ILE A 33 -0.88 -7.78 -17.31
N THR A 34 -1.48 -6.82 -18.01
CA THR A 34 -2.90 -6.89 -18.38
C THR A 34 -3.21 -8.10 -19.25
N MET A 35 -2.32 -8.46 -20.17
CA MET A 35 -2.47 -9.63 -21.04
C MET A 35 -2.39 -10.94 -20.25
N ILE A 36 -1.46 -11.06 -19.29
CA ILE A 36 -1.36 -12.22 -18.40
C ILE A 36 -2.65 -12.37 -17.58
N ILE A 37 -3.15 -11.27 -17.00
CA ILE A 37 -4.39 -11.25 -16.23
C ILE A 37 -5.57 -11.67 -17.12
N ALA A 38 -5.67 -11.12 -18.33
CA ALA A 38 -6.75 -11.43 -19.27
C ALA A 38 -6.77 -12.90 -19.73
N ILE A 39 -5.60 -13.52 -19.92
CA ILE A 39 -5.50 -14.94 -20.30
C ILE A 39 -5.83 -15.85 -19.11
N GLY A 40 -5.42 -15.46 -17.90
CA GLY A 40 -5.62 -16.26 -16.69
C GLY A 40 -7.05 -16.24 -16.15
N ILE A 41 -7.87 -15.25 -16.50
CA ILE A 41 -9.14 -14.97 -15.82
C ILE A 41 -10.30 -14.88 -16.81
N PRO A 42 -11.21 -15.87 -16.84
CA PRO A 42 -12.38 -15.84 -17.73
C PRO A 42 -13.48 -14.88 -17.27
N ASN A 43 -13.54 -14.52 -15.98
CA ASN A 43 -14.59 -13.65 -15.40
C ASN A 43 -14.00 -12.37 -14.77
N LEU A 44 -13.99 -11.26 -15.50
CA LEU A 44 -13.46 -9.98 -15.00
C LEU A 44 -14.30 -9.36 -13.86
N GLU A 45 -15.60 -9.65 -13.85
CA GLU A 45 -16.57 -9.08 -12.90
C GLU A 45 -16.27 -9.49 -11.44
N GLU A 46 -15.70 -10.67 -11.25
CA GLU A 46 -15.38 -11.22 -9.93
C GLU A 46 -14.03 -10.71 -9.38
N ILE A 47 -13.12 -10.29 -10.26
CA ILE A 47 -11.82 -9.75 -9.86
C ILE A 47 -11.88 -8.30 -9.44
N ILE A 48 -12.71 -7.49 -10.10
CA ILE A 48 -12.86 -6.06 -9.80
C ILE A 48 -13.09 -5.82 -8.29
N PRO A 49 -14.02 -6.50 -7.60
CA PRO A 49 -14.19 -6.33 -6.15
C PRO A 49 -13.01 -6.90 -5.35
N LEU A 50 -12.38 -7.99 -5.80
CA LEU A 50 -11.23 -8.61 -5.12
C LEU A 50 -10.01 -7.67 -5.06
N VAL A 51 -9.60 -7.14 -6.21
CA VAL A 51 -8.50 -6.16 -6.26
C VAL A 51 -8.91 -4.83 -5.66
N GLY A 52 -10.18 -4.44 -5.78
CA GLY A 52 -10.72 -3.21 -5.21
C GLY A 52 -10.67 -3.19 -3.69
N VAL A 53 -11.13 -4.26 -3.02
CA VAL A 53 -11.06 -4.36 -1.56
C VAL A 53 -9.61 -4.46 -1.08
N THR A 54 -8.78 -5.25 -1.77
CA THR A 54 -7.37 -5.43 -1.38
C THR A 54 -6.57 -4.12 -1.53
N ALA A 55 -6.68 -3.44 -2.68
CA ALA A 55 -5.99 -2.19 -2.94
C ALA A 55 -6.60 -1.02 -2.16
N GLY A 56 -7.93 -0.98 -2.02
CA GLY A 56 -8.64 0.06 -1.28
C GLY A 56 -8.36 0.03 0.22
N MET A 57 -8.46 -1.15 0.84
CA MET A 57 -8.14 -1.32 2.27
C MET A 57 -6.66 -1.05 2.56
N SER A 58 -5.76 -1.53 1.69
CA SER A 58 -4.33 -1.23 1.85
C SER A 58 -4.03 0.26 1.64
N MET A 59 -4.52 0.93 0.59
CA MET A 59 -4.27 2.37 0.45
C MET A 59 -4.89 3.20 1.57
N ALA A 60 -6.10 2.88 2.02
CA ALA A 60 -6.81 3.65 3.03
C ALA A 60 -6.22 3.46 4.44
N PHE A 61 -5.79 2.24 4.79
CA PHE A 61 -5.36 1.93 6.15
C PHE A 61 -3.86 1.64 6.29
N PHE A 62 -3.14 1.27 5.24
CA PHE A 62 -1.69 1.02 5.32
C PHE A 62 -0.88 2.31 5.08
N TYR A 63 -1.26 3.11 4.08
CA TYR A 63 -0.48 4.28 3.68
C TYR A 63 -0.41 5.37 4.77
N PRO A 64 -1.52 5.78 5.41
CA PRO A 64 -1.49 6.80 6.46
C PRO A 64 -0.63 6.45 7.69
N PRO A 65 -0.77 5.28 8.34
CA PRO A 65 0.05 4.94 9.50
C PRO A 65 1.52 4.70 9.14
N VAL A 66 1.82 4.21 7.93
CA VAL A 66 3.21 4.04 7.49
C VAL A 66 3.90 5.39 7.34
N ILE A 67 3.26 6.37 6.70
CA ILE A 67 3.82 7.72 6.55
C ILE A 67 3.94 8.42 7.91
N ASP A 68 2.92 8.32 8.76
CA ASP A 68 2.94 8.90 10.12
C ASP A 68 4.11 8.31 10.93
N THR A 69 4.29 6.99 10.86
CA THR A 69 5.39 6.32 11.56
C THR A 69 6.75 6.75 10.98
N MET A 70 6.92 6.76 9.66
CA MET A 70 8.19 7.17 9.02
C MET A 70 8.56 8.64 9.32
N THR A 71 7.57 9.53 9.39
CA THR A 71 7.82 10.97 9.57
C THR A 71 8.08 11.34 11.04
N PHE A 72 7.32 10.78 11.98
CA PHE A 72 7.36 11.22 13.37
C PHE A 72 8.32 10.42 14.27
N LEU A 73 8.65 9.18 13.90
CA LEU A 73 9.56 8.33 14.66
C LEU A 73 10.96 8.94 14.88
N PRO A 74 11.65 9.53 13.87
CA PRO A 74 12.98 10.11 14.09
C PRO A 74 12.95 11.30 15.06
N GLY A 75 11.94 12.17 14.96
CA GLY A 75 11.80 13.32 15.86
C GLY A 75 11.50 12.92 17.31
N LEU A 76 10.69 11.87 17.51
CA LEU A 76 10.37 11.35 18.85
C LEU A 76 11.55 10.65 19.50
N ILE A 77 12.33 9.88 18.74
CA ILE A 77 13.57 9.24 19.22
C ILE A 77 14.57 10.31 19.68
N GLN A 78 14.70 11.40 18.92
CA GLN A 78 15.62 12.49 19.28
C GLN A 78 15.16 13.20 20.57
N LYS A 79 13.85 13.46 20.73
CA LYS A 79 13.28 14.02 21.97
C LYS A 79 13.50 13.09 23.17
N TYR A 80 13.36 11.77 22.98
CA TYR A 80 13.62 10.79 24.03
C TYR A 80 15.08 10.82 24.51
N LYS A 81 16.04 10.97 23.58
CA LYS A 81 17.48 11.03 23.90
C LYS A 81 17.88 12.30 24.67
N ARG A 82 17.17 13.41 24.45
CA ARG A 82 17.42 14.72 25.09
C ARG A 82 16.57 14.98 26.35
N ALA A 83 15.58 14.14 26.64
CA ALA A 83 14.68 14.34 27.77
C ALA A 83 15.33 13.99 29.12
N ALA A 84 15.08 14.82 30.14
CA ALA A 84 15.41 14.53 31.54
C ALA A 84 14.68 13.26 32.03
N GLU A 85 15.25 12.57 33.02
CA GLU A 85 14.78 11.27 33.50
C GLU A 85 13.27 11.25 33.85
N ASN A 86 12.80 12.28 34.56
CA ASN A 86 11.39 12.44 34.93
C ASN A 86 10.43 12.65 33.72
N GLN A 87 10.95 13.08 32.56
CA GLN A 87 10.16 13.30 31.34
C GLN A 87 10.25 12.13 30.35
N LYS A 88 11.23 11.23 30.47
CA LYS A 88 11.41 10.08 29.55
C LYS A 88 10.18 9.17 29.53
N LEU A 89 9.50 9.00 30.67
CA LEU A 89 8.30 8.16 30.78
C LEU A 89 7.14 8.71 29.93
N LYS A 90 6.86 10.02 29.99
CA LYS A 90 5.80 10.65 29.18
C LYS A 90 6.07 10.52 27.68
N VAL A 91 7.32 10.72 27.26
CA VAL A 91 7.72 10.57 25.85
C VAL A 91 7.59 9.11 25.40
N LYS A 92 8.03 8.15 26.23
CA LYS A 92 7.90 6.72 25.94
C LYS A 92 6.43 6.28 25.77
N ILE A 93 5.56 6.74 26.67
CA ILE A 93 4.10 6.49 26.60
C ILE A 93 3.51 7.08 25.31
N SER A 94 3.90 8.31 24.93
CA SER A 94 3.42 8.94 23.70
C SER A 94 3.80 8.15 22.43
N ILE A 95 5.03 7.63 22.38
CA ILE A 95 5.51 6.78 21.28
C ILE A 95 4.73 5.47 21.24
N ILE A 96 4.55 4.81 22.40
CA ILE A 96 3.85 3.53 22.48
C ILE A 96 2.38 3.67 22.06
N PHE A 97 1.70 4.72 22.51
CA PHE A 97 0.30 4.96 22.19
C PHE A 97 0.09 5.20 20.69
N ARG A 98 1.00 5.95 20.05
CA ARG A 98 1.00 6.13 18.59
C ARG A 98 1.23 4.82 17.84
N LEU A 99 2.22 4.03 18.27
CA LEU A 99 2.53 2.75 17.63
C LEU A 99 1.38 1.76 17.77
N ILE A 100 0.72 1.71 18.93
CA ILE A 100 -0.47 0.88 19.16
C ILE A 100 -1.61 1.31 18.23
N ARG A 101 -1.89 2.61 18.13
CA ARG A 101 -2.96 3.11 17.23
C ARG A 101 -2.67 2.77 15.77
N ASN A 102 -1.44 3.03 15.31
CA ASN A 102 -1.03 2.76 13.94
C ASN A 102 -1.00 1.25 13.65
N GLY A 103 -0.57 0.43 14.62
CA GLY A 103 -0.57 -1.02 14.54
C GLY A 103 -1.99 -1.61 14.52
N CYS A 104 -2.90 -1.06 15.33
CA CYS A 104 -4.31 -1.47 15.33
C CYS A 104 -4.97 -1.20 13.97
N LEU A 105 -4.67 -0.07 13.32
CA LEU A 105 -5.17 0.22 11.98
C LEU A 105 -4.67 -0.79 10.94
N ILE A 106 -3.40 -1.18 11.01
CA ILE A 106 -2.83 -2.22 10.12
C ILE A 106 -3.48 -3.58 10.40
N PHE A 107 -3.75 -3.89 11.66
CA PHE A 107 -4.43 -5.13 12.04
C PHE A 107 -5.87 -5.18 11.49
N VAL A 108 -6.63 -4.11 11.66
CA VAL A 108 -7.98 -3.95 11.10
C VAL A 108 -7.94 -4.04 9.57
N ALA A 109 -6.94 -3.45 8.93
CA ALA A 109 -6.75 -3.55 7.47
C ALA A 109 -6.53 -5.00 7.03
N CYS A 110 -5.68 -5.74 7.75
CA CYS A 110 -5.41 -7.15 7.44
C CYS A 110 -6.67 -8.00 7.61
N PHE A 111 -7.41 -7.81 8.71
CA PHE A 111 -8.66 -8.52 8.95
C PHE A 111 -9.72 -8.19 7.90
N GLY A 112 -9.88 -6.91 7.54
CA GLY A 112 -10.80 -6.45 6.50
C GLY A 112 -10.45 -7.00 5.11
N CYS A 113 -9.16 -7.05 4.76
CA CYS A 113 -8.69 -7.69 3.54
C CYS A 113 -9.03 -9.18 3.52
N ILE A 114 -8.76 -9.92 4.59
CA ILE A 114 -9.04 -11.36 4.67
C ILE A 114 -10.54 -11.64 4.55
N ALA A 115 -11.37 -10.89 5.27
CA ALA A 115 -12.82 -11.05 5.22
C ALA A 115 -13.37 -10.73 3.82
N GLY A 116 -12.91 -9.63 3.20
CA GLY A 116 -13.31 -9.24 1.85
C GLY A 116 -12.86 -10.25 0.79
N LEU A 117 -11.64 -10.77 0.90
CA LEU A 117 -11.11 -11.80 0.00
C LEU A 117 -11.92 -13.09 0.11
N ASN A 118 -12.24 -13.51 1.33
CA ASN A 118 -13.02 -14.73 1.57
C ASN A 118 -14.45 -14.62 1.03
N SER A 119 -15.08 -13.44 1.13
CA SER A 119 -16.39 -13.20 0.51
C SER A 119 -16.30 -13.31 -1.02
N ALA A 120 -15.34 -12.61 -1.63
CA ALA A 120 -15.19 -12.60 -3.08
C ALA A 120 -14.84 -13.99 -3.66
N ILE A 121 -13.99 -14.76 -2.98
CA ILE A 121 -13.67 -16.15 -3.38
C ILE A 121 -14.91 -17.05 -3.23
N ARG A 122 -15.69 -16.89 -2.16
CA ARG A 122 -16.91 -17.69 -1.94
C ARG A 122 -17.96 -17.42 -3.02
N ASP A 123 -18.10 -16.16 -3.43
CA ASP A 123 -18.99 -15.80 -4.54
C ASP A 123 -18.52 -16.45 -5.85
N LEU A 124 -17.22 -16.44 -6.13
CA LEU A 124 -16.61 -17.06 -7.32
C LEU A 124 -16.83 -18.58 -7.39
N ILE A 125 -16.76 -19.27 -6.25
CA ILE A 125 -17.01 -20.72 -6.17
C ILE A 125 -18.48 -21.04 -6.40
N ASN A 126 -19.40 -20.27 -5.79
CA ASN A 126 -20.83 -20.51 -5.93
C ASN A 126 -21.33 -20.22 -7.35
N ASN A 127 -20.80 -19.17 -8.01
CA ASN A 127 -21.20 -18.77 -9.36
C ASN A 127 -20.76 -19.79 -10.43
N ASN A 128 -19.62 -20.47 -10.22
CA ASN A 128 -19.15 -21.56 -11.11
C ASN A 128 -19.90 -22.90 -10.92
N SER A 129 -20.81 -23.01 -9.95
CA SER A 129 -21.54 -24.25 -9.62
C SER A 129 -23.01 -24.26 -10.06
N SER A 130 -23.47 -23.21 -10.73
CA SER A 130 -24.80 -23.09 -11.36
C SER A 130 -24.69 -23.15 -12.88
#